data_AF-A0AA38HVB7-F1
#
_entry.id   AF-A0AA38HVB7-F1
#
_cell.length_a   1.000
_cell.length_b   1.000
_cell.length_c   1.000
_cell.angle_alpha   90.00
_cell.angle_beta   90.00
_cell.angle_gamma   90.00
#
_symmetry.space_group_name_H-M   'P 1'
#
loop_
_entity.id
_entity.type
_entity.pdbx_description
1 polymer ?
#
loop_
_entity_poly.entity_id
_entity_poly.type
_entity_poly.pdbx_seq_one_letter_code
_entity_poly.pdbx_strand_id
1 'polypeptide(L)'
;MSASKMETHTISKNFIVEKFISLKIDDDPKNALLDLWKDKKELKYTLGVFTEWLVATVDAWCTSGVTPGSHTTSFTLSLAAILCTNEERFARLNNNNFFAKLIRVTKARESGVASVKIAYVKLLSAFLEHEAGVEWMVACNFWEDVLGLCVTGGGGIVKESVSCVGKLLEKAVGHDESFCDGVVKKIMLPLGENIYRCVKASSDVNEDVATELLRTSLKVIGDVLEFLLRGVCLEGKDFEVLFLFLKNFHLEERICDFMIIAQNKRLLFDLSKIMFVMQFLELYGNAITKNITMTKIKASVDKIRNNFTMNLFKGSFSEQIEFCCFSFLFWKLMDSKLPDKYSKERTNFSNELLCMFMVPAYTFLTEKFSLKLTVFEEEVANDDFRCALEDKMWSMISFDFIRVIYFWDYRNLKDPNLGTFCEQAFNTSKNCIVYFSREQGIMYFQTLVYILIDFAWATDKNSEKIDILVKEFPFCRQIFEQIGILIEKFQITLKDCIETTYVINVCFDFMALTEWNPAVIVDTIKVINIAIAHYMAPNMALLVEDAPDPTINSLGPLLYSKLLHKDPKVKNVALEVIVTTATISNKSKLPNQFRGL
;
A
#
# COMPACT_ATOMS: atom_id res chain seq x y z
N MET A 1 8.60 -48.51 47.55
CA MET A 1 8.98 -47.18 48.09
C MET A 1 9.50 -46.37 46.91
N SER A 2 8.99 -45.23 46.46
CA SER A 2 7.89 -44.34 46.86
C SER A 2 7.53 -43.56 45.58
N ALA A 3 6.28 -43.61 45.14
CA ALA A 3 5.80 -42.77 44.06
C ALA A 3 5.59 -41.34 44.60
N SER A 4 6.44 -40.40 44.20
CA SER A 4 6.19 -38.98 44.46
C SER A 4 5.11 -38.50 43.49
N LYS A 5 3.95 -38.14 44.04
CA LYS A 5 2.93 -37.35 43.35
C LYS A 5 3.57 -36.04 42.88
N MET A 6 3.59 -35.84 41.57
CA MET A 6 3.85 -34.54 40.97
C MET A 6 2.51 -33.80 40.98
N GLU A 7 2.32 -32.92 41.96
CA GLU A 7 1.16 -32.03 42.03
C GLU A 7 1.18 -31.07 40.84
N THR A 8 0.22 -31.23 39.92
CA THR A 8 -0.11 -30.20 38.94
C THR A 8 -0.74 -29.02 39.68
N HIS A 9 0.03 -27.95 39.89
CA HIS A 9 -0.52 -26.67 40.34
C HIS A 9 -1.44 -26.11 39.26
N THR A 10 -2.73 -26.37 39.40
CA THR A 10 -3.78 -25.66 38.65
C THR A 10 -3.78 -24.21 39.15
N ILE A 11 -3.12 -23.31 38.42
CA ILE A 11 -3.17 -21.88 38.72
C ILE A 11 -4.64 -21.46 38.60
N SER A 12 -5.24 -21.01 39.72
CA SER A 12 -6.62 -20.57 39.76
C SER A 12 -6.85 -19.42 38.78
N LYS A 13 -7.94 -19.49 38.00
CA LYS A 13 -8.37 -18.45 37.06
C LYS A 13 -8.41 -17.05 37.71
N ASN A 14 -8.80 -17.00 38.99
CA ASN A 14 -8.87 -15.75 39.76
C ASN A 14 -7.47 -15.19 40.07
N PHE A 15 -6.48 -16.05 40.29
CA PHE A 15 -5.09 -15.63 40.54
C PHE A 15 -4.45 -14.99 39.31
N ILE A 16 -4.76 -15.50 38.10
CA ILE A 16 -4.28 -14.89 36.84
C ILE A 16 -4.91 -13.52 36.64
N VAL A 17 -6.22 -13.38 36.89
CA VAL A 17 -6.94 -12.10 36.79
C VAL A 17 -6.41 -11.08 37.79
N GLU A 18 -6.22 -11.47 39.06
CA GLU A 18 -5.64 -10.60 40.09
C GLU A 18 -4.20 -10.18 39.76
N LYS A 19 -3.39 -11.12 39.25
CA LYS A 19 -2.01 -10.83 38.85
C LYS A 19 -1.95 -9.90 37.65
N PHE A 20 -2.87 -10.03 36.69
CA PHE A 20 -2.99 -9.13 35.53
C PHE A 20 -3.47 -7.73 35.92
N ILE A 21 -4.40 -7.64 36.89
CA ILE A 21 -4.84 -6.36 37.48
C ILE A 21 -3.69 -5.67 38.23
N SER A 22 -2.79 -6.45 38.84
CA SER A 22 -1.64 -5.95 39.62
C SER A 22 -0.42 -5.57 38.78
N LEU A 23 -0.36 -5.97 37.50
CA LEU A 23 0.75 -5.61 36.62
C LEU A 23 0.67 -4.11 36.29
N LYS A 24 1.62 -3.34 36.82
CA LYS A 24 1.89 -1.98 36.32
C LYS A 24 2.36 -2.09 34.88
N ILE A 25 1.52 -1.68 33.95
CA ILE A 25 1.77 -1.73 32.49
C ILE A 25 2.70 -0.56 32.12
N ASP A 26 3.94 -0.62 32.57
CA ASP A 26 5.03 0.28 32.13
C ASP A 26 5.99 -0.42 31.13
N ASP A 27 5.83 -1.73 30.89
CA ASP A 27 6.59 -2.50 29.89
C ASP A 27 5.76 -2.84 28.65
N ASP A 28 6.41 -2.84 27.48
CA ASP A 28 5.83 -2.96 26.13
C ASP A 28 4.82 -4.14 26.01
N PRO A 29 3.50 -3.87 26.02
CA PRO A 29 2.46 -4.89 26.09
C PRO A 29 2.33 -5.75 24.82
N LYS A 30 3.05 -5.39 23.75
CA LYS A 30 3.01 -6.06 22.46
C LYS A 30 3.71 -7.43 22.48
N ASN A 31 4.82 -7.55 23.21
CA ASN A 31 5.62 -8.78 23.24
C ASN A 31 4.97 -9.87 24.10
N ALA A 32 4.33 -9.49 25.21
CA ALA A 32 3.63 -10.44 26.09
C ALA A 32 2.43 -11.11 25.41
N LEU A 33 1.71 -10.39 24.54
CA LEU A 33 0.57 -10.94 23.79
C LEU A 33 0.98 -11.82 22.61
N LEU A 34 2.09 -11.48 21.95
CA LEU A 34 2.62 -12.23 20.78
C LEU A 34 3.11 -13.63 21.15
N ASP A 35 3.68 -13.80 22.35
CA ASP A 35 4.11 -15.12 22.82
C ASP A 35 2.94 -16.00 23.29
N LEU A 36 1.84 -15.39 23.78
CA LEU A 36 0.62 -16.10 24.15
C LEU A 36 -0.24 -16.56 22.95
N TRP A 37 -0.03 -15.97 21.77
CA TRP A 37 -0.83 -16.24 20.55
C TRP A 37 -0.36 -17.45 19.72
N LYS A 38 0.80 -18.05 20.04
CA LYS A 38 1.38 -19.12 19.23
C LYS A 38 0.71 -20.50 19.40
N ASP A 39 -0.14 -20.70 20.41
CA ASP A 39 -0.71 -22.03 20.70
C ASP A 39 -2.26 -22.09 20.61
N LYS A 40 -2.77 -22.74 19.56
CA LYS A 40 -4.22 -22.76 19.20
C LYS A 40 -5.13 -23.48 20.20
N LYS A 41 -4.61 -24.34 21.09
CA LYS A 41 -5.42 -25.09 22.08
C LYS A 41 -5.69 -24.30 23.36
N GLU A 42 -4.84 -23.34 23.74
CA GLU A 42 -5.05 -22.50 24.92
C GLU A 42 -5.97 -21.30 24.65
N LEU A 43 -6.10 -20.88 23.39
CA LEU A 43 -6.84 -19.68 22.97
C LEU A 43 -8.26 -19.56 23.58
N LYS A 44 -9.01 -20.67 23.68
CA LYS A 44 -10.40 -20.61 24.17
C LYS A 44 -10.49 -20.24 25.66
N TYR A 45 -9.52 -20.68 26.47
CA TYR A 45 -9.43 -20.35 27.89
C TYR A 45 -8.89 -18.94 28.11
N THR A 46 -7.86 -18.55 27.36
CA THR A 46 -7.22 -17.23 27.46
C THR A 46 -8.20 -16.11 27.09
N LEU A 47 -9.04 -16.32 26.07
CA LEU A 47 -10.02 -15.32 25.63
C LEU A 47 -11.17 -15.11 26.62
N GLY A 48 -11.57 -16.14 27.37
CA GLY A 48 -12.57 -16.02 28.45
C GLY A 48 -12.06 -15.17 29.61
N VAL A 49 -10.79 -15.36 29.97
CA VAL A 49 -10.10 -14.59 31.03
C VAL A 49 -10.00 -13.11 30.65
N PHE A 50 -9.61 -12.80 29.41
CA PHE A 50 -9.57 -11.41 28.94
C PHE A 50 -10.95 -10.75 28.91
N THR A 51 -12.01 -11.48 28.56
CA THR A 51 -13.38 -10.93 28.59
C THR A 51 -13.79 -10.52 30.00
N GLU A 52 -13.53 -11.36 31.00
CA GLU A 52 -13.85 -11.08 32.40
C GLU A 52 -13.00 -9.95 32.97
N TRP A 53 -11.70 -9.93 32.65
CA TRP A 53 -10.81 -8.83 33.02
C TRP A 53 -11.29 -7.49 32.45
N LEU A 54 -11.71 -7.47 31.18
CA LEU A 54 -12.19 -6.27 30.49
C LEU A 54 -13.43 -5.69 31.19
N VAL A 55 -14.40 -6.55 31.54
CA VAL A 55 -15.61 -6.14 32.27
C VAL A 55 -15.27 -5.61 33.65
N ALA A 56 -14.51 -6.38 34.45
CA ALA A 56 -14.15 -5.99 35.81
C ALA A 56 -13.36 -4.68 35.86
N THR A 57 -12.42 -4.49 34.92
CA THR A 57 -11.58 -3.30 34.84
C THR A 57 -12.39 -2.07 34.49
N VAL A 58 -13.29 -2.16 33.49
CA VAL A 58 -14.15 -1.03 33.10
C VAL A 58 -15.14 -0.67 34.20
N ASP A 59 -15.72 -1.66 34.88
CA ASP A 59 -16.64 -1.42 36.00
C ASP A 59 -15.90 -0.79 37.20
N ALA A 60 -14.67 -1.21 37.48
CA ALA A 60 -13.82 -0.60 38.49
C ALA A 60 -13.54 0.88 38.17
N TRP A 61 -13.14 1.20 36.94
CA TRP A 61 -12.91 2.59 36.51
C TRP A 61 -14.18 3.44 36.53
N CYS A 62 -15.33 2.87 36.16
CA CYS A 62 -16.61 3.55 36.23
C CYS A 62 -17.00 3.86 37.67
N THR A 63 -16.76 2.93 38.59
CA THR A 63 -17.07 3.09 40.02
C THR A 63 -16.12 4.08 40.70
N SER A 64 -14.84 4.05 40.34
CA SER A 64 -13.83 4.95 40.91
C SER A 64 -13.79 6.33 40.24
N GLY A 65 -14.48 6.52 39.11
CA GLY A 65 -14.44 7.75 38.32
C GLY A 65 -13.07 8.07 37.71
N VAL A 66 -12.21 7.06 37.54
CA VAL A 66 -10.83 7.24 37.07
C VAL A 66 -10.75 7.01 35.56
N THR A 67 -10.24 7.99 34.81
CA THR A 67 -9.89 7.81 33.40
C THR A 67 -8.51 7.18 33.29
N PRO A 68 -8.35 6.02 32.62
CA PRO A 68 -7.07 5.36 32.46
C PRO A 68 -6.10 6.18 31.58
N GLY A 69 -4.79 5.95 31.74
CA GLY A 69 -3.75 6.57 30.90
C GLY A 69 -3.88 6.20 29.42
N SER A 70 -3.19 6.93 28.54
CA SER A 70 -3.30 6.76 27.08
C SER A 70 -2.87 5.36 26.59
N HIS A 71 -1.80 4.80 27.15
CA HIS A 71 -1.33 3.45 26.82
C HIS A 71 -2.33 2.37 27.24
N THR A 72 -2.81 2.43 28.48
CA THR A 72 -3.84 1.52 29.01
C THR A 72 -5.14 1.63 28.23
N THR A 73 -5.53 2.84 27.84
CA THR A 73 -6.71 3.09 27.00
C THR A 73 -6.57 2.44 25.64
N SER A 74 -5.47 2.72 24.93
CA SER A 74 -5.23 2.18 23.59
C SER A 74 -5.14 0.65 23.61
N PHE A 75 -4.50 0.08 24.64
CA PHE A 75 -4.45 -1.36 24.86
C PHE A 75 -5.84 -1.95 25.09
N THR A 76 -6.63 -1.37 25.99
CA THR A 76 -7.96 -1.89 26.36
C THR A 76 -8.93 -1.84 25.18
N LEU A 77 -8.93 -0.73 24.42
CA LEU A 77 -9.72 -0.60 23.19
C LEU A 77 -9.28 -1.61 22.12
N SER A 78 -7.98 -1.81 21.96
CA SER A 78 -7.45 -2.80 21.00
C SER A 78 -7.79 -4.24 21.40
N LEU A 79 -7.72 -4.55 22.69
CA LEU A 79 -8.13 -5.86 23.21
C LEU A 79 -9.63 -6.09 23.00
N ALA A 80 -10.45 -5.08 23.31
CA ALA A 80 -11.89 -5.14 23.04
C ALA A 80 -12.16 -5.34 21.55
N ALA A 81 -11.45 -4.65 20.65
CA ALA A 81 -11.58 -4.81 19.21
C ALA A 81 -11.33 -6.27 18.79
N ILE A 82 -10.22 -6.87 19.26
CA ILE A 82 -9.88 -8.27 18.97
C ILE A 82 -10.98 -9.21 19.47
N LEU A 83 -11.45 -9.02 20.71
CA LEU A 83 -12.49 -9.88 21.29
C LEU A 83 -13.82 -9.80 20.55
N CYS A 84 -14.17 -8.61 20.05
CA CYS A 84 -15.47 -8.32 19.42
C CYS A 84 -15.53 -8.66 17.93
N THR A 85 -14.43 -9.11 17.32
CA THR A 85 -14.47 -9.75 16.00
C THR A 85 -15.35 -11.01 16.00
N ASN A 86 -15.58 -11.61 17.17
CA ASN A 86 -16.51 -12.72 17.36
C ASN A 86 -17.88 -12.22 17.84
N GLU A 87 -18.93 -12.59 17.11
CA GLU A 87 -20.31 -12.16 17.35
C GLU A 87 -20.86 -12.55 18.73
N GLU A 88 -20.61 -13.78 19.19
CA GLU A 88 -21.10 -14.26 20.50
C GLU A 88 -20.54 -13.41 21.65
N ARG A 89 -19.25 -13.04 21.56
CA ARG A 89 -18.61 -12.19 22.56
C ARG A 89 -19.06 -10.75 22.47
N PHE A 90 -19.23 -10.24 21.26
CA PHE A 90 -19.80 -8.92 21.06
C PHE A 90 -21.18 -8.84 21.74
N ALA A 91 -22.08 -9.78 21.47
CA ALA A 91 -23.40 -9.83 22.09
C ALA A 91 -23.31 -9.93 23.61
N ARG A 92 -22.46 -10.82 24.14
CA ARG A 92 -22.26 -10.98 25.59
C ARG A 92 -21.80 -9.68 26.27
N LEU A 93 -20.87 -8.95 25.66
CA LEU A 93 -20.40 -7.66 26.19
C LEU A 93 -21.48 -6.60 26.04
N ASN A 94 -22.18 -6.55 24.90
CA ASN A 94 -23.16 -5.51 24.61
C ASN A 94 -24.35 -5.49 25.58
N ASN A 95 -24.76 -6.65 26.11
CA ASN A 95 -25.94 -6.83 26.98
C ASN A 95 -26.06 -5.85 28.16
N ASN A 96 -24.96 -5.23 28.61
CA ASN A 96 -24.95 -4.25 29.72
C ASN A 96 -24.46 -2.85 29.32
N ASN A 97 -24.65 -2.45 28.06
CA ASN A 97 -24.14 -1.20 27.49
C ASN A 97 -22.62 -1.05 27.70
N PHE A 98 -21.89 -2.17 27.68
CA PHE A 98 -20.47 -2.22 28.00
C PHE A 98 -19.67 -1.28 27.10
N PHE A 99 -19.94 -1.27 25.79
CA PHE A 99 -19.19 -0.44 24.84
C PHE A 99 -19.40 1.05 25.09
N ALA A 100 -20.63 1.47 25.39
CA ALA A 100 -20.90 2.85 25.77
C ALA A 100 -20.17 3.25 27.06
N LYS A 101 -20.12 2.35 28.07
CA LYS A 101 -19.36 2.57 29.32
C LYS A 101 -17.86 2.67 29.04
N LEU A 102 -17.30 1.75 28.26
CA LEU A 102 -15.89 1.71 27.89
C LEU A 102 -15.48 2.99 27.17
N ILE A 103 -16.22 3.40 26.13
CA ILE A 103 -15.93 4.62 25.36
C ILE A 103 -16.01 5.87 26.25
N ARG A 104 -16.99 5.92 27.17
CA ARG A 104 -17.17 7.04 28.09
C ARG A 104 -16.05 7.13 29.13
N VAL A 105 -15.73 6.03 29.82
CA VAL A 105 -14.74 6.05 30.91
C VAL A 105 -13.33 6.33 30.41
N THR A 106 -13.02 5.85 29.20
CA THR A 106 -11.75 6.10 28.52
C THR A 106 -11.66 7.47 27.84
N LYS A 107 -12.79 8.19 27.71
CA LYS A 107 -12.91 9.44 26.95
C LYS A 107 -12.34 9.32 25.53
N ALA A 108 -12.55 8.16 24.89
CA ALA A 108 -11.93 7.83 23.62
C ALA A 108 -12.25 8.84 22.48
N ARG A 109 -13.48 9.40 22.49
CA ARG A 109 -13.96 10.38 21.51
C ARG A 109 -13.21 11.71 21.57
N GLU A 110 -12.87 12.16 22.78
CA GLU A 110 -12.29 13.48 23.06
C GLU A 110 -10.76 13.45 23.12
N SER A 111 -10.15 12.26 23.06
CA SER A 111 -8.71 12.10 23.25
C SER A 111 -7.92 12.82 22.16
N GLY A 112 -6.97 13.68 22.55
CA GLY A 112 -5.99 14.26 21.62
C GLY A 112 -4.91 13.28 21.17
N VAL A 113 -4.86 12.06 21.72
CA VAL A 113 -3.78 11.10 21.48
C VAL A 113 -4.11 10.19 20.28
N ALA A 114 -3.23 10.20 19.28
CA ALA A 114 -3.44 9.47 18.02
C ALA A 114 -3.63 7.95 18.21
N SER A 115 -2.87 7.31 19.09
CA SER A 115 -2.98 5.87 19.36
C SER A 115 -4.32 5.48 20.00
N VAL A 116 -4.94 6.37 20.77
CA VAL A 116 -6.27 6.17 21.34
C VAL A 116 -7.33 6.31 20.27
N LYS A 117 -7.26 7.35 19.42
CA LYS A 117 -8.19 7.53 18.29
C LYS A 117 -8.14 6.35 17.31
N ILE A 118 -6.95 5.87 16.95
CA ILE A 118 -6.80 4.69 16.08
C ILE A 118 -7.41 3.45 16.74
N ALA A 119 -7.14 3.21 18.03
CA ALA A 119 -7.71 2.06 18.74
C ALA A 119 -9.25 2.14 18.85
N TYR A 120 -9.80 3.34 19.03
CA TYR A 120 -11.24 3.60 19.01
C TYR A 120 -11.86 3.25 17.65
N VAL A 121 -11.30 3.75 16.55
CA VAL A 121 -11.78 3.44 15.20
C VAL A 121 -11.67 1.93 14.91
N LYS A 122 -10.57 1.29 15.34
CA LYS A 122 -10.40 -0.17 15.20
C LYS A 122 -11.43 -0.98 15.98
N LEU A 123 -11.82 -0.52 17.17
CA LEU A 123 -12.91 -1.14 17.93
C LEU A 123 -14.22 -1.10 17.14
N LEU A 124 -14.60 0.07 16.62
CA LEU A 124 -15.82 0.22 15.81
C LEU A 124 -15.75 -0.60 14.52
N SER A 125 -14.60 -0.59 13.84
CA SER A 125 -14.36 -1.39 12.63
C SER A 125 -14.50 -2.89 12.90
N ALA A 126 -14.08 -3.37 14.07
CA ALA A 126 -14.24 -4.77 14.46
C ALA A 126 -15.69 -5.21 14.64
N PHE A 127 -16.62 -4.27 14.93
CA PHE A 127 -18.05 -4.59 15.01
C PHE A 127 -18.64 -4.88 13.62
N LEU A 128 -18.02 -4.39 12.55
CA LEU A 128 -18.48 -4.58 11.17
C LEU A 128 -18.14 -5.96 10.59
N GLU A 129 -17.51 -6.83 11.39
CA GLU A 129 -17.16 -8.20 10.99
C GLU A 129 -18.35 -9.18 11.12
N HIS A 130 -19.45 -8.79 11.77
CA HIS A 130 -20.67 -9.59 11.95
C HIS A 130 -21.95 -8.72 11.93
N GLU A 131 -23.10 -9.35 11.72
CA GLU A 131 -24.38 -8.65 11.49
C GLU A 131 -24.89 -7.88 12.71
N ALA A 132 -24.83 -8.48 13.90
CA ALA A 132 -25.26 -7.82 15.13
C ALA A 132 -24.49 -6.51 15.41
N GLY A 133 -23.21 -6.44 15.03
CA GLY A 133 -22.39 -5.25 15.16
C GLY A 133 -22.70 -4.19 14.10
N VAL A 134 -23.06 -4.60 12.87
CA VAL A 134 -23.54 -3.68 11.83
C VAL A 134 -24.85 -3.02 12.28
N GLU A 135 -25.82 -3.81 12.74
CA GLU A 135 -27.10 -3.29 13.28
C GLU A 135 -26.86 -2.30 14.42
N TRP A 136 -25.94 -2.63 15.33
CA TRP A 136 -25.57 -1.74 16.43
C TRP A 136 -24.95 -0.42 15.94
N MET A 137 -24.08 -0.49 14.92
CA MET A 137 -23.47 0.70 14.32
C MET A 137 -24.48 1.58 13.57
N VAL A 138 -25.49 0.98 12.93
CA VAL A 138 -26.60 1.71 12.29
C VAL A 138 -27.47 2.39 13.34
N ALA A 139 -27.76 1.71 14.45
CA ALA A 139 -28.60 2.24 15.53
C ALA A 139 -27.92 3.34 16.37
N CYS A 140 -26.59 3.43 16.35
CA CYS A 140 -25.82 4.37 17.16
C CYS A 140 -25.23 5.51 16.32
N ASN A 141 -24.95 6.66 16.94
CA ASN A 141 -24.33 7.81 16.23
C ASN A 141 -22.79 7.77 16.20
N PHE A 142 -22.16 6.65 16.55
CA PHE A 142 -20.69 6.57 16.62
C PHE A 142 -20.02 6.67 15.24
N TRP A 143 -20.72 6.31 14.17
CA TRP A 143 -20.21 6.49 12.81
C TRP A 143 -20.00 7.96 12.45
N GLU A 144 -20.76 8.89 13.06
CA GLU A 144 -20.58 10.33 12.85
C GLU A 144 -19.24 10.82 13.41
N ASP A 145 -18.81 10.25 14.55
CA ASP A 145 -17.51 10.55 15.12
C ASP A 145 -16.38 10.11 14.18
N VAL A 146 -16.51 8.90 13.62
CA VAL A 146 -15.54 8.36 12.66
C VAL A 146 -15.46 9.25 11.41
N LEU A 147 -16.61 9.70 10.89
CA LEU A 147 -16.65 10.65 9.78
C LEU A 147 -15.98 11.98 10.13
N GLY A 148 -16.18 12.49 11.35
CA GLY A 148 -15.48 13.68 11.85
C GLY A 148 -13.96 13.50 11.93
N LEU A 149 -13.49 12.28 12.25
CA LEU A 149 -12.07 11.92 12.26
C LEU A 149 -11.46 11.83 10.85
N CYS A 150 -12.24 11.54 9.81
CA CYS A 150 -11.78 11.62 8.41
C CYS A 150 -11.38 13.07 8.03
N VAL A 151 -12.03 14.07 8.61
CA VAL A 151 -11.78 15.50 8.32
C VAL A 151 -10.70 16.10 9.23
N THR A 152 -10.71 15.74 10.52
CA THR A 152 -9.89 16.40 11.54
C THR A 152 -8.69 15.58 12.02
N GLY A 153 -8.57 14.32 11.58
CA GLY A 153 -7.51 13.41 11.99
C GLY A 153 -6.17 13.68 11.31
N GLY A 154 -5.08 13.20 11.91
CA GLY A 154 -3.79 13.05 11.23
C GLY A 154 -3.78 11.82 10.32
N GLY A 155 -2.83 11.73 9.36
CA GLY A 155 -2.87 10.75 8.26
C GLY A 155 -3.19 9.30 8.65
N GLY A 156 -2.57 8.76 9.71
CA GLY A 156 -2.85 7.39 10.17
C GLY A 156 -4.28 7.20 10.71
N ILE A 157 -4.86 8.24 11.34
CA ILE A 157 -6.24 8.23 11.81
C ILE A 157 -7.20 8.31 10.63
N VAL A 158 -6.92 9.20 9.67
CA VAL A 158 -7.75 9.38 8.46
C VAL A 158 -7.85 8.07 7.69
N LYS A 159 -6.72 7.40 7.44
CA LYS A 159 -6.69 6.11 6.72
C LYS A 159 -7.58 5.05 7.38
N GLU A 160 -7.47 4.88 8.70
CA GLU A 160 -8.28 3.90 9.44
C GLU A 160 -9.76 4.30 9.47
N SER A 161 -10.05 5.61 9.59
CA SER A 161 -11.42 6.13 9.65
C SER A 161 -12.14 5.98 8.31
N VAL A 162 -11.47 6.30 7.20
CA VAL A 162 -11.99 6.08 5.83
C VAL A 162 -12.29 4.59 5.62
N SER A 163 -11.37 3.71 6.01
CA SER A 163 -11.60 2.27 5.89
C SER A 163 -12.82 1.80 6.70
N CYS A 164 -12.98 2.32 7.92
CA CYS A 164 -14.14 2.02 8.76
C CYS A 164 -15.45 2.51 8.14
N VAL A 165 -15.48 3.73 7.58
CA VAL A 165 -16.66 4.28 6.90
C VAL A 165 -16.99 3.48 5.64
N GLY A 166 -15.99 3.14 4.82
CA GLY A 166 -16.18 2.31 3.63
C GLY A 166 -16.74 0.93 3.96
N LYS A 167 -16.16 0.24 4.95
CA LYS A 167 -16.67 -1.05 5.46
C LYS A 167 -18.11 -0.95 5.96
N LEU A 168 -18.45 0.12 6.69
CA LEU A 168 -19.80 0.32 7.21
C LEU A 168 -20.80 0.41 6.06
N LEU A 169 -20.50 1.20 5.03
CA LEU A 169 -21.37 1.34 3.86
C LEU A 169 -21.54 0.01 3.12
N GLU A 170 -20.45 -0.72 2.86
CA GLU A 170 -20.51 -2.02 2.18
C GLU A 170 -21.31 -3.08 2.94
N LYS A 171 -21.24 -3.07 4.28
CA LYS A 171 -21.92 -4.04 5.13
C LYS A 171 -23.37 -3.68 5.40
N ALA A 172 -23.68 -2.38 5.53
CA ALA A 172 -25.02 -1.92 5.85
C ALA A 172 -25.93 -1.82 4.62
N VAL A 173 -25.40 -1.69 3.40
CA VAL A 173 -26.23 -1.45 2.20
C VAL A 173 -27.27 -2.55 1.95
N GLY A 174 -26.93 -3.81 2.23
CA GLY A 174 -27.85 -4.94 2.09
C GLY A 174 -28.97 -4.97 3.13
N HIS A 175 -28.82 -4.26 4.25
CA HIS A 175 -29.77 -4.21 5.36
C HIS A 175 -30.60 -2.92 5.36
N ASP A 176 -29.95 -1.78 5.15
CA ASP A 176 -30.56 -0.45 5.19
C ASP A 176 -29.90 0.50 4.19
N GLU A 177 -30.35 0.42 2.93
CA GLU A 177 -29.94 1.34 1.87
C GLU A 177 -30.24 2.81 2.23
N SER A 178 -31.31 3.08 3.00
CA SER A 178 -31.72 4.43 3.37
C SER A 178 -30.74 5.08 4.35
N PHE A 179 -30.22 4.30 5.30
CA PHE A 179 -29.12 4.69 6.17
C PHE A 179 -27.87 5.01 5.35
N CYS A 180 -27.47 4.12 4.43
CA CYS A 180 -26.31 4.33 3.56
C CYS A 180 -26.45 5.60 2.71
N ASP A 181 -27.62 5.85 2.11
CA ASP A 181 -27.91 7.09 1.37
C ASP A 181 -27.78 8.33 2.27
N GLY A 182 -28.23 8.25 3.52
CA GLY A 182 -28.06 9.29 4.53
C GLY A 182 -26.59 9.59 4.86
N VAL A 183 -25.78 8.54 5.05
CA VAL A 183 -24.33 8.66 5.29
C VAL A 183 -23.63 9.27 4.08
N VAL A 184 -23.93 8.78 2.86
CA VAL A 184 -23.37 9.32 1.61
C VAL A 184 -23.73 10.79 1.43
N LYS A 185 -24.99 11.19 1.68
CA LYS A 185 -25.39 12.61 1.67
C LYS A 185 -24.55 13.43 2.64
N LYS A 186 -24.28 12.92 3.85
CA LYS A 186 -23.45 13.61 4.84
C LYS A 186 -21.99 13.75 4.40
N ILE A 187 -21.44 12.74 3.72
CA ILE A 187 -20.09 12.79 3.11
C ILE A 187 -20.04 13.83 1.98
N MET A 188 -21.10 13.91 1.16
CA MET A 188 -21.17 14.79 -0.01
C MET A 188 -21.64 16.22 0.30
N LEU A 189 -22.27 16.45 1.45
CA LEU A 189 -22.80 17.75 1.89
C LEU A 189 -21.74 18.88 1.86
N PRO A 190 -20.51 18.67 2.38
CA PRO A 190 -19.48 19.70 2.38
C PRO A 190 -19.08 20.15 0.97
N LEU A 191 -19.28 19.30 -0.05
CA LEU A 191 -19.02 19.67 -1.43
C LEU A 191 -19.96 20.80 -1.89
N GLY A 192 -21.22 20.86 -1.44
CA GLY A 192 -22.09 22.00 -1.78
C GLY A 192 -21.68 23.28 -1.02
N GLU A 193 -21.54 23.16 0.29
CA GLU A 193 -21.31 24.31 1.17
C GLU A 193 -19.93 24.94 1.02
N ASN A 194 -18.87 24.12 0.92
CA ASN A 194 -17.49 24.61 0.85
C ASN A 194 -17.14 25.14 -0.53
N ILE A 195 -17.77 24.63 -1.60
CA ILE A 195 -17.62 25.18 -2.95
C ILE A 195 -18.13 26.63 -3.00
N TYR A 196 -19.33 26.88 -2.48
CA TYR A 196 -19.88 28.23 -2.42
C TYR A 196 -18.97 29.18 -1.63
N ARG A 197 -18.41 28.71 -0.50
CA ARG A 197 -17.44 29.48 0.29
C ARG A 197 -16.15 29.77 -0.47
N CYS A 198 -15.59 28.78 -1.17
CA CYS A 198 -14.39 28.97 -1.99
C CYS A 198 -14.60 29.97 -3.13
N VAL A 199 -15.69 29.83 -3.89
CA VAL A 199 -16.00 30.72 -5.01
C VAL A 199 -16.27 32.16 -4.53
N LYS A 200 -16.88 32.32 -3.34
CA LYS A 200 -17.13 33.65 -2.76
C LYS A 200 -15.89 34.29 -2.12
N ALA A 201 -14.95 33.48 -1.62
CA ALA A 201 -13.75 33.94 -0.92
C ALA A 201 -12.57 34.29 -1.85
N SER A 202 -12.71 34.12 -3.18
CA SER A 202 -11.65 34.36 -4.18
C SER A 202 -11.17 35.82 -4.30
N SER A 203 -11.59 36.70 -3.39
CA SER A 203 -11.18 38.10 -3.28
C SER A 203 -10.76 38.51 -1.86
N ASP A 204 -10.63 37.58 -0.92
CA ASP A 204 -10.46 37.84 0.52
C ASP A 204 -9.27 37.08 1.15
N VAL A 205 -8.79 37.57 2.30
CA VAL A 205 -7.68 36.98 3.10
C VAL A 205 -7.97 35.54 3.57
N ASN A 206 -9.22 35.08 3.46
CA ASN A 206 -9.67 33.75 3.89
C ASN A 206 -9.65 32.68 2.77
N GLU A 207 -9.15 33.00 1.57
CA GLU A 207 -9.12 32.07 0.43
C GLU A 207 -8.39 30.76 0.74
N ASP A 208 -7.24 30.82 1.44
CA ASP A 208 -6.46 29.63 1.80
C ASP A 208 -7.22 28.70 2.76
N VAL A 209 -7.93 29.25 3.75
CA VAL A 209 -8.73 28.47 4.72
C VAL A 209 -9.90 27.79 4.03
N ALA A 210 -10.62 28.53 3.16
CA ALA A 210 -11.71 27.96 2.39
C ALA A 210 -11.22 26.85 1.47
N THR A 211 -10.09 27.07 0.77
CA THR A 211 -9.45 26.10 -0.12
C THR A 211 -9.07 24.82 0.62
N GLU A 212 -8.50 24.91 1.82
CA GLU A 212 -8.09 23.74 2.59
C GLU A 212 -9.29 22.94 3.14
N LEU A 213 -10.38 23.61 3.53
CA LEU A 213 -11.63 22.94 3.93
C LEU A 213 -12.26 22.16 2.76
N LEU A 214 -12.29 22.78 1.58
CA LEU A 214 -12.77 22.12 0.37
C LEU A 214 -11.85 20.95 -0.01
N ARG A 215 -10.53 21.14 0.04
CA ARG A 215 -9.55 20.07 -0.21
C ARG A 215 -9.77 18.87 0.70
N THR A 216 -9.95 19.12 2.00
CA THR A 216 -10.20 18.06 2.99
C THR A 216 -11.48 17.29 2.65
N SER A 217 -12.52 18.00 2.22
CA SER A 217 -13.79 17.38 1.82
C SER A 217 -13.63 16.51 0.56
N LEU A 218 -12.93 17.03 -0.45
CA LEU A 218 -12.63 16.28 -1.68
C LEU A 218 -11.78 15.04 -1.40
N LYS A 219 -10.79 15.13 -0.51
CA LYS A 219 -9.97 14.00 -0.10
C LYS A 219 -10.80 12.92 0.60
N VAL A 220 -11.66 13.27 1.54
CA VAL A 220 -12.53 12.28 2.21
C VAL A 220 -13.42 11.57 1.20
N ILE A 221 -14.04 12.30 0.27
CA ILE A 221 -14.86 11.70 -0.80
C ILE A 221 -14.00 10.78 -1.67
N GLY A 222 -12.86 11.27 -2.14
CA GLY A 222 -11.93 10.53 -3.00
C GLY A 222 -11.40 9.26 -2.35
N ASP A 223 -11.01 9.32 -1.07
CA ASP A 223 -10.44 8.19 -0.33
C ASP A 223 -11.51 7.13 -0.02
N VAL A 224 -12.75 7.53 0.30
CA VAL A 224 -13.88 6.59 0.47
C VAL A 224 -14.22 5.92 -0.85
N LEU A 225 -14.30 6.67 -1.95
CA LEU A 225 -14.51 6.10 -3.28
C LEU A 225 -13.38 5.15 -3.67
N GLU A 226 -12.12 5.52 -3.42
CA GLU A 226 -10.96 4.66 -3.68
C GLU A 226 -11.04 3.36 -2.87
N PHE A 227 -11.42 3.42 -1.60
CA PHE A 227 -11.64 2.24 -0.76
C PHE A 227 -12.69 1.29 -1.37
N LEU A 228 -13.86 1.82 -1.74
CA LEU A 228 -14.95 1.03 -2.33
C LEU A 228 -14.55 0.42 -3.67
N LEU A 229 -13.85 1.18 -4.53
CA LEU A 229 -13.37 0.68 -5.82
C LEU A 229 -12.34 -0.45 -5.67
N ARG A 230 -11.49 -0.39 -4.63
CA ARG A 230 -10.58 -1.50 -4.30
C ARG A 230 -11.35 -2.75 -3.92
N GLY A 231 -12.41 -2.63 -3.11
CA GLY A 231 -13.31 -3.74 -2.77
C GLY A 231 -13.92 -4.38 -4.02
N VAL A 232 -14.43 -3.58 -4.96
CA VAL A 232 -14.98 -4.09 -6.23
C VAL A 232 -13.91 -4.77 -7.08
N CYS A 233 -12.71 -4.19 -7.19
CA CYS A 233 -11.65 -4.67 -8.06
C CYS A 233 -10.96 -5.94 -7.53
N LEU A 234 -10.69 -6.01 -6.22
CA LEU A 234 -9.88 -7.07 -5.61
C LEU A 234 -10.70 -8.14 -4.88
N GLU A 235 -11.84 -7.76 -4.30
CA GLU A 235 -12.69 -8.66 -3.50
C GLU A 235 -13.98 -9.06 -4.21
N GLY A 236 -14.23 -8.50 -5.41
CA GLY A 236 -15.41 -8.81 -6.21
C GLY A 236 -16.71 -8.25 -5.62
N LYS A 237 -16.65 -7.16 -4.84
CA LYS A 237 -17.83 -6.47 -4.29
C LYS A 237 -18.70 -5.85 -5.39
N ASP A 238 -19.95 -5.54 -5.05
CA ASP A 238 -20.92 -4.89 -5.93
C ASP A 238 -20.82 -3.36 -5.92
N PHE A 239 -21.47 -2.75 -6.91
CA PHE A 239 -21.44 -1.30 -7.14
C PHE A 239 -22.53 -0.51 -6.41
N GLU A 240 -23.33 -1.14 -5.54
CA GLU A 240 -24.52 -0.53 -4.93
C GLU A 240 -24.21 0.79 -4.20
N VAL A 241 -23.24 0.77 -3.27
CA VAL A 241 -22.81 1.97 -2.54
C VAL A 241 -22.27 3.04 -3.50
N LEU A 242 -21.51 2.63 -4.52
CA LEU A 242 -20.97 3.55 -5.53
C LEU A 242 -22.09 4.24 -6.32
N PHE A 243 -23.19 3.55 -6.61
CA PHE A 243 -24.35 4.16 -7.25
C PHE A 243 -25.09 5.15 -6.33
N LEU A 244 -25.07 4.97 -5.00
CA LEU A 244 -25.56 5.98 -4.06
C LEU A 244 -24.73 7.27 -4.16
N PHE A 245 -23.40 7.16 -4.29
CA PHE A 245 -22.54 8.32 -4.55
C PHE A 245 -22.90 9.01 -5.86
N LEU A 246 -23.10 8.24 -6.94
CA LEU A 246 -23.48 8.79 -8.24
C LEU A 246 -24.82 9.54 -8.16
N LYS A 247 -25.83 8.94 -7.52
CA LYS A 247 -27.16 9.54 -7.31
C LYS A 247 -27.09 10.89 -6.59
N ASN A 248 -26.21 11.02 -5.59
CA ASN A 248 -26.07 12.23 -4.77
C ASN A 248 -25.03 13.24 -5.32
N PHE A 249 -24.34 12.92 -6.42
CA PHE A 249 -23.30 13.79 -6.96
C PHE A 249 -23.85 15.03 -7.68
N HIS A 250 -25.03 14.90 -8.32
CA HIS A 250 -25.72 15.99 -9.05
C HIS A 250 -24.77 16.78 -9.97
N LEU A 251 -24.02 16.09 -10.83
CA LEU A 251 -22.97 16.68 -11.67
C LEU A 251 -23.47 17.89 -12.47
N GLU A 252 -24.60 17.77 -13.16
CA GLU A 252 -25.13 18.81 -14.04
C GLU A 252 -25.35 20.15 -13.33
N GLU A 253 -25.77 20.11 -12.06
CA GLU A 253 -26.01 21.31 -11.25
C GLU A 253 -24.71 21.99 -10.79
N ARG A 254 -23.58 21.25 -10.78
CA ARG A 254 -22.31 21.67 -10.16
C ARG A 254 -21.15 21.84 -11.14
N ILE A 255 -21.36 21.59 -12.45
CA ILE A 255 -20.32 21.68 -13.50
C ILE A 255 -19.64 23.06 -13.50
N CYS A 256 -20.41 24.15 -13.41
CA CYS A 256 -19.85 25.51 -13.42
C CYS A 256 -18.89 25.74 -12.24
N ASP A 257 -19.26 25.28 -11.06
CA ASP A 257 -18.44 25.42 -9.87
C ASP A 257 -17.16 24.57 -9.95
N PHE A 258 -17.27 23.34 -10.47
CA PHE A 258 -16.11 22.47 -10.70
C PHE A 258 -15.13 23.05 -11.71
N MET A 259 -15.61 23.73 -12.76
CA MET A 259 -14.73 24.41 -13.71
C MET A 259 -13.94 25.55 -13.06
N ILE A 260 -14.52 26.27 -12.09
CA ILE A 260 -13.82 27.31 -11.32
C ILE A 260 -12.78 26.66 -10.40
N ILE A 261 -13.16 25.60 -9.68
CA ILE A 261 -12.27 24.88 -8.76
C ILE A 261 -11.08 24.24 -9.48
N ALA A 262 -11.29 23.69 -10.68
CA ALA A 262 -10.24 23.06 -11.48
C ALA A 262 -9.15 24.04 -11.92
N GLN A 263 -9.35 25.35 -11.82
CA GLN A 263 -8.31 26.35 -12.05
C GLN A 263 -7.31 26.39 -10.88
N ASN A 264 -7.75 26.03 -9.67
CA ASN A 264 -6.87 25.92 -8.52
C ASN A 264 -6.06 24.61 -8.58
N LYS A 265 -4.74 24.75 -8.81
CA LYS A 265 -3.81 23.61 -8.93
C LYS A 265 -3.81 22.70 -7.70
N ARG A 266 -4.12 23.22 -6.50
CA ARG A 266 -4.13 22.44 -5.24
C ARG A 266 -5.33 21.49 -5.11
N LEU A 267 -6.40 21.74 -5.86
CA LEU A 267 -7.66 20.99 -5.79
C LEU A 267 -7.87 20.09 -7.02
N LEU A 268 -7.08 20.29 -8.07
CA LEU A 268 -7.26 19.66 -9.38
C LEU A 268 -7.31 18.13 -9.28
N PHE A 269 -6.34 17.51 -8.62
CA PHE A 269 -6.24 16.04 -8.58
C PHE A 269 -7.30 15.40 -7.68
N ASP A 270 -7.58 16.00 -6.52
CA ASP A 270 -8.63 15.52 -5.62
C ASP A 270 -10.01 15.56 -6.32
N LEU A 271 -10.31 16.66 -7.03
CA LEU A 271 -11.52 16.77 -7.86
C LEU A 271 -11.51 15.78 -9.03
N SER A 272 -10.37 15.64 -9.70
CA SER A 272 -10.23 14.76 -10.86
C SER A 272 -10.50 13.31 -10.51
N LYS A 273 -10.00 12.81 -9.36
CA LYS A 273 -10.30 11.45 -8.88
C LYS A 273 -11.81 11.23 -8.82
N ILE A 274 -12.54 12.11 -8.14
CA ILE A 274 -14.00 12.02 -8.00
C ILE A 274 -14.68 12.05 -9.37
N MET A 275 -14.32 13.01 -10.23
CA MET A 275 -14.91 13.12 -11.57
C MET A 275 -14.72 11.86 -12.41
N PHE A 276 -13.54 11.24 -12.37
CA PHE A 276 -13.29 10.01 -13.12
C PHE A 276 -14.11 8.84 -12.59
N VAL A 277 -14.22 8.69 -11.25
CA VAL A 277 -15.11 7.68 -10.66
C VAL A 277 -16.54 7.87 -11.13
N MET A 278 -17.07 9.09 -11.06
CA MET A 278 -18.46 9.37 -11.45
C MET A 278 -18.70 9.10 -12.94
N GLN A 279 -17.80 9.56 -13.81
CA GLN A 279 -17.88 9.28 -15.25
C GLN A 279 -17.86 7.79 -15.57
N PHE A 280 -17.05 7.01 -14.84
CA PHE A 280 -17.03 5.56 -15.00
C PHE A 280 -18.32 4.91 -14.52
N LEU A 281 -18.86 5.31 -13.36
CA LEU A 281 -20.10 4.74 -12.84
C LEU A 281 -21.29 5.02 -13.78
N GLU A 282 -21.37 6.23 -14.35
CA GLU A 282 -22.37 6.56 -15.38
C GLU A 282 -22.20 5.67 -16.62
N LEU A 283 -20.96 5.52 -17.11
CA LEU A 283 -20.67 4.69 -18.27
C LEU A 283 -21.02 3.22 -18.01
N TYR A 284 -20.64 2.69 -16.85
CA TYR A 284 -20.87 1.31 -16.44
C TYR A 284 -22.36 1.03 -16.25
N GLY A 285 -23.10 1.90 -15.55
CA GLY A 285 -24.55 1.78 -15.41
C GLY A 285 -25.28 1.77 -16.75
N ASN A 286 -24.87 2.64 -17.69
CA ASN A 286 -25.41 2.66 -19.05
C ASN A 286 -25.03 1.42 -19.88
N ALA A 287 -23.83 0.87 -19.67
CA ALA A 287 -23.36 -0.33 -20.35
C ALA A 287 -24.13 -1.59 -19.89
N ILE A 288 -24.35 -1.75 -18.58
CA ILE A 288 -25.12 -2.88 -18.03
C ILE A 288 -26.57 -2.84 -18.49
N THR A 289 -27.19 -1.66 -18.47
CA THR A 289 -28.57 -1.46 -18.91
C THR A 289 -28.74 -1.56 -20.43
N LYS A 290 -27.66 -1.78 -21.19
CA LYS A 290 -27.61 -1.83 -22.66
C LYS A 290 -28.16 -0.56 -23.33
N ASN A 291 -28.14 0.56 -22.62
CA ASN A 291 -28.61 1.85 -23.09
C ASN A 291 -27.61 2.55 -24.02
N ILE A 292 -26.41 1.99 -24.19
CA ILE A 292 -25.31 2.61 -24.93
C ILE A 292 -24.67 1.66 -25.95
N THR A 293 -24.28 2.21 -27.10
CA THR A 293 -23.60 1.46 -28.16
C THR A 293 -22.10 1.37 -27.90
N MET A 294 -21.44 0.33 -28.44
CA MET A 294 -19.99 0.14 -28.32
C MET A 294 -19.18 1.36 -28.80
N THR A 295 -19.61 2.03 -29.86
CA THR A 295 -18.95 3.25 -30.37
C THR A 295 -18.96 4.39 -29.36
N LYS A 296 -20.07 4.57 -28.64
CA LYS A 296 -20.18 5.59 -27.59
C LYS A 296 -19.34 5.21 -26.37
N ILE A 297 -19.28 3.92 -26.00
CA ILE A 297 -18.37 3.44 -24.95
C ILE A 297 -16.92 3.79 -25.31
N LYS A 298 -16.49 3.46 -26.54
CA LYS A 298 -15.14 3.81 -27.03
C LYS A 298 -14.85 5.29 -26.95
N ALA A 299 -15.77 6.15 -27.42
CA ALA A 299 -15.61 7.60 -27.36
C ALA A 299 -15.51 8.13 -25.93
N SER A 300 -16.29 7.60 -24.99
CA SER A 300 -16.22 7.96 -23.57
C SER A 300 -14.90 7.55 -22.94
N VAL A 301 -14.42 6.33 -23.20
CA VAL A 301 -13.12 5.85 -22.71
C VAL A 301 -11.97 6.71 -23.26
N ASP A 302 -12.00 7.05 -24.54
CA ASP A 302 -10.99 7.90 -25.17
C ASP A 302 -11.01 9.32 -24.58
N LYS A 303 -12.20 9.87 -24.30
CA LYS A 303 -12.35 11.16 -23.60
C LYS A 303 -11.78 11.12 -22.18
N ILE A 304 -12.08 10.05 -21.43
CA ILE A 304 -11.54 9.85 -20.08
C ILE A 304 -10.01 9.80 -20.13
N ARG A 305 -9.44 8.98 -21.03
CA ARG A 305 -7.99 8.88 -21.24
C ARG A 305 -7.35 10.23 -21.56
N ASN A 306 -7.90 10.97 -22.50
CA ASN A 306 -7.37 12.29 -22.88
C ASN A 306 -7.41 13.27 -21.69
N ASN A 307 -8.47 13.24 -20.90
CA ASN A 307 -8.57 14.06 -19.68
C ASN A 307 -7.52 13.68 -18.64
N PHE A 308 -7.25 12.38 -18.43
CA PHE A 308 -6.15 11.91 -17.58
C PHE A 308 -4.81 12.48 -18.06
N THR A 309 -4.48 12.29 -19.34
CA THR A 309 -3.25 12.80 -19.96
C THR A 309 -3.11 14.31 -19.80
N MET A 310 -4.19 15.08 -20.00
CA MET A 310 -4.18 16.53 -19.82
C MET A 310 -3.93 16.98 -18.37
N ASN A 311 -4.37 16.20 -17.39
CA ASN A 311 -4.10 16.48 -15.98
C ASN A 311 -2.65 16.20 -15.59
N LEU A 312 -1.98 15.24 -16.23
CA LEU A 312 -0.56 14.92 -15.98
C LEU A 312 0.40 16.05 -16.40
N PHE A 313 -0.04 17.02 -17.20
CA PHE A 313 0.74 18.24 -17.48
C PHE A 313 0.68 19.28 -16.35
N LYS A 314 -0.12 19.05 -15.30
CA LYS A 314 -0.41 20.03 -14.24
C LYS A 314 0.00 19.52 -12.86
N GLY A 315 0.11 20.45 -11.90
CA GLY A 315 0.39 20.16 -10.48
C GLY A 315 1.84 19.82 -10.16
N SER A 316 2.08 19.30 -8.96
CA SER A 316 3.40 18.86 -8.48
C SER A 316 3.67 17.39 -8.83
N PHE A 317 4.95 16.99 -8.86
CA PHE A 317 5.36 15.61 -9.11
C PHE A 317 4.69 14.62 -8.13
N SER A 318 4.64 15.00 -6.85
CA SER A 318 4.01 14.21 -5.79
C SER A 318 2.54 13.88 -6.10
N GLU A 319 1.76 14.92 -6.40
CA GLU A 319 0.33 14.74 -6.69
C GLU A 319 0.10 13.95 -7.99
N GLN A 320 0.98 14.16 -8.98
CA GLN A 320 0.91 13.45 -10.24
C GLN A 320 1.18 11.95 -10.09
N ILE A 321 2.20 11.55 -9.32
CA ILE A 321 2.53 10.15 -9.08
C ILE A 321 1.44 9.45 -8.25
N GLU A 322 0.89 10.11 -7.24
CA GLU A 322 -0.26 9.60 -6.49
C GLU A 322 -1.49 9.42 -7.40
N PHE A 323 -1.70 10.37 -8.31
CA PHE A 323 -2.76 10.31 -9.30
C PHE A 323 -2.55 9.18 -10.33
N CYS A 324 -1.31 8.91 -10.76
CA CYS A 324 -0.97 7.74 -11.56
C CYS A 324 -1.33 6.43 -10.85
N CYS A 325 -1.10 6.33 -9.53
CA CYS A 325 -1.45 5.11 -8.82
C CYS A 325 -2.96 4.91 -8.66
N PHE A 326 -3.72 5.98 -8.40
CA PHE A 326 -5.18 5.94 -8.50
C PHE A 326 -5.64 5.51 -9.90
N SER A 327 -5.01 6.05 -10.94
CA SER A 327 -5.34 5.76 -12.34
C SER A 327 -5.14 4.27 -12.68
N PHE A 328 -4.15 3.62 -12.08
CA PHE A 328 -3.93 2.17 -12.23
C PHE A 328 -5.10 1.33 -11.71
N LEU A 329 -5.53 1.59 -10.47
CA LEU A 329 -6.71 0.93 -9.88
C LEU A 329 -7.94 1.16 -10.75
N PHE A 330 -8.17 2.42 -11.13
CA PHE A 330 -9.32 2.83 -11.92
C PHE A 330 -9.33 2.14 -13.30
N TRP A 331 -8.20 2.14 -14.01
CA TRP A 331 -8.13 1.56 -15.35
C TRP A 331 -8.26 0.02 -15.30
N LYS A 332 -7.67 -0.62 -14.29
CA LYS A 332 -7.84 -2.06 -14.06
C LYS A 332 -9.30 -2.43 -13.88
N LEU A 333 -10.05 -1.62 -13.14
CA LEU A 333 -11.48 -1.82 -12.95
C LEU A 333 -12.25 -1.65 -14.26
N MET A 334 -11.98 -0.58 -15.02
CA MET A 334 -12.62 -0.35 -16.32
C MET A 334 -12.39 -1.51 -17.29
N ASP A 335 -11.15 -1.99 -17.42
CA ASP A 335 -10.79 -3.12 -18.28
C ASP A 335 -11.54 -4.39 -17.89
N SER A 336 -11.75 -4.61 -16.58
CA SER A 336 -12.43 -5.82 -16.07
C SER A 336 -13.95 -5.80 -16.17
N LYS A 337 -14.58 -4.61 -16.21
CA LYS A 337 -16.04 -4.45 -16.09
C LYS A 337 -16.71 -3.99 -17.39
N LEU A 338 -15.98 -3.39 -18.33
CA LEU A 338 -16.54 -2.97 -19.61
C LEU A 338 -16.53 -4.11 -20.65
N PRO A 339 -17.49 -4.17 -21.59
CA PRO A 339 -17.62 -5.30 -22.51
C PRO A 339 -16.42 -5.51 -23.44
N ASP A 340 -16.03 -6.77 -23.61
CA ASP A 340 -14.72 -7.29 -24.03
C ASP A 340 -14.36 -7.18 -25.54
N LYS A 341 -14.70 -6.05 -26.20
CA LYS A 341 -14.24 -5.72 -27.57
C LYS A 341 -13.25 -4.57 -27.64
N TYR A 342 -12.76 -4.11 -26.49
CA TYR A 342 -11.74 -3.06 -26.37
C TYR A 342 -10.35 -3.64 -26.04
N SER A 343 -10.30 -4.83 -25.42
CA SER A 343 -9.11 -5.38 -24.75
C SER A 343 -7.98 -5.83 -25.69
N LYS A 344 -8.28 -6.27 -26.93
CA LYS A 344 -7.24 -6.73 -27.85
C LYS A 344 -6.53 -5.64 -28.67
N GLU A 345 -7.13 -4.46 -28.82
CA GLU A 345 -6.55 -3.38 -29.62
C GLU A 345 -5.86 -2.29 -28.78
N ARG A 346 -6.11 -2.22 -27.45
CA ARG A 346 -5.58 -1.12 -26.59
C ARG A 346 -5.37 -1.51 -25.13
N THR A 347 -4.51 -2.49 -24.86
CA THR A 347 -3.89 -2.70 -23.52
C THR A 347 -2.94 -1.56 -23.08
N ASN A 348 -2.97 -0.39 -23.74
CA ASN A 348 -1.91 0.62 -23.66
C ASN A 348 -1.90 1.45 -22.38
N PHE A 349 -3.06 1.84 -21.82
CA PHE A 349 -3.03 2.91 -20.81
C PHE A 349 -2.41 2.46 -19.48
N SER A 350 -2.65 1.22 -19.05
CA SER A 350 -1.97 0.69 -17.86
C SER A 350 -0.46 0.51 -18.06
N ASN A 351 -0.02 0.20 -19.28
CA ASN A 351 1.41 0.16 -19.63
C ASN A 351 2.02 1.58 -19.64
N GLU A 352 1.31 2.56 -20.20
CA GLU A 352 1.69 3.98 -20.18
C GLU A 352 1.86 4.49 -18.74
N LEU A 353 0.91 4.18 -17.85
CA LEU A 353 1.01 4.52 -16.43
C LEU A 353 2.22 3.85 -15.75
N LEU A 354 2.61 2.63 -16.16
CA LEU A 354 3.78 1.93 -15.61
C LEU A 354 5.05 2.72 -15.88
N CYS A 355 5.20 3.22 -17.11
CA CYS A 355 6.34 4.01 -17.52
C CYS A 355 6.54 5.25 -16.64
N MET A 356 5.47 5.88 -16.15
CA MET A 356 5.55 7.05 -15.29
C MET A 356 6.30 6.81 -13.98
N PHE A 357 6.26 5.59 -13.45
CA PHE A 357 7.05 5.25 -12.27
C PHE A 357 8.54 5.09 -12.57
N MET A 358 8.92 4.84 -13.83
CA MET A 358 10.31 4.63 -14.25
C MET A 358 11.00 5.88 -14.76
N VAL A 359 10.26 6.83 -15.35
CA VAL A 359 10.81 8.09 -15.89
C VAL A 359 11.77 8.78 -14.92
N PRO A 360 11.46 8.97 -13.61
CA PRO A 360 12.37 9.66 -12.70
C PRO A 360 13.73 9.00 -12.58
N ALA A 361 13.78 7.66 -12.58
CA ALA A 361 15.02 6.91 -12.48
C ALA A 361 15.88 7.06 -13.75
N TYR A 362 15.24 7.08 -14.92
CA TYR A 362 15.93 7.38 -16.18
C TYR A 362 16.47 8.82 -16.22
N THR A 363 15.66 9.81 -15.83
CA THR A 363 16.09 11.20 -15.70
C THR A 363 17.26 11.34 -14.70
N PHE A 364 17.25 10.56 -13.62
CA PHE A 364 18.33 10.55 -12.63
C PHE A 364 19.64 10.01 -13.21
N LEU A 365 19.58 8.91 -13.97
CA LEU A 365 20.73 8.35 -14.65
C LEU A 365 21.34 9.34 -15.65
N THR A 366 20.53 9.93 -16.53
CA THR A 366 21.01 10.85 -17.58
C THR A 366 21.69 12.09 -16.97
N GLU A 367 21.04 12.73 -16.00
CA GLU A 367 21.51 13.99 -15.43
C GLU A 367 22.64 13.83 -14.42
N LYS A 368 22.50 12.91 -13.46
CA LYS A 368 23.47 12.77 -12.36
C LYS A 368 24.70 11.98 -12.77
N PHE A 369 24.56 10.99 -13.64
CA PHE A 369 25.69 10.18 -14.10
C PHE A 369 26.29 10.69 -15.40
N SER A 370 25.69 11.73 -16.01
CA SER A 370 26.16 12.32 -17.27
C SER A 370 26.31 11.26 -18.36
N LEU A 371 25.44 10.25 -18.30
CA LEU A 371 25.22 9.26 -19.33
C LEU A 371 24.68 10.00 -20.55
N LYS A 372 25.57 10.60 -21.35
CA LYS A 372 25.18 11.21 -22.62
C LYS A 372 24.56 10.10 -23.46
N LEU A 373 23.38 10.39 -24.00
CA LEU A 373 22.62 9.46 -24.84
C LEU A 373 23.53 8.79 -25.88
N THR A 374 24.47 9.52 -26.48
CA THR A 374 25.39 9.01 -27.51
C THR A 374 26.37 7.92 -27.04
N VAL A 375 26.92 8.00 -25.83
CA VAL A 375 27.86 6.98 -25.30
C VAL A 375 27.10 5.78 -24.76
N PHE A 376 25.90 6.03 -24.25
CA PHE A 376 24.97 5.01 -23.82
C PHE A 376 24.41 4.24 -25.03
N GLU A 377 24.02 4.93 -26.11
CA GLU A 377 23.55 4.35 -27.37
C GLU A 377 24.57 3.40 -28.00
N GLU A 378 25.87 3.74 -27.99
CA GLU A 378 26.92 2.88 -28.58
C GLU A 378 27.14 1.57 -27.80
N GLU A 379 26.96 1.57 -26.48
CA GLU A 379 27.15 0.39 -25.61
C GLU A 379 25.85 -0.39 -25.39
N VAL A 380 24.71 0.30 -25.24
CA VAL A 380 23.37 -0.30 -25.18
C VAL A 380 23.00 -0.96 -26.49
N ALA A 381 23.46 -0.42 -27.64
CA ALA A 381 23.27 -1.07 -28.94
C ALA A 381 23.92 -2.47 -29.04
N ASN A 382 24.84 -2.82 -28.13
CA ASN A 382 25.44 -4.16 -28.08
C ASN A 382 24.70 -5.12 -27.12
N ASP A 383 23.70 -4.65 -26.37
CA ASP A 383 22.85 -5.45 -25.50
C ASP A 383 21.48 -5.70 -26.15
N ASP A 384 21.41 -6.77 -26.95
CA ASP A 384 20.20 -7.17 -27.67
C ASP A 384 18.98 -7.37 -26.74
N PHE A 385 19.19 -7.82 -25.50
CA PHE A 385 18.10 -8.06 -24.55
C PHE A 385 17.53 -6.76 -24.01
N ARG A 386 18.40 -5.79 -23.70
CA ARG A 386 18.00 -4.45 -23.31
C ARG A 386 17.28 -3.72 -24.45
N CYS A 387 17.82 -3.77 -25.67
CA CYS A 387 17.16 -3.17 -26.83
C CYS A 387 15.76 -3.75 -27.05
N ALA A 388 15.60 -5.07 -26.95
CA ALA A 388 14.30 -5.71 -27.07
C ALA A 388 13.32 -5.27 -25.97
N LEU A 389 13.79 -5.05 -24.75
CA LEU A 389 12.97 -4.51 -23.65
C LEU A 389 12.53 -3.07 -23.93
N GLU A 390 13.46 -2.22 -24.37
CA GLU A 390 13.19 -0.81 -24.69
C GLU A 390 12.22 -0.68 -25.87
N ASP A 391 12.43 -1.42 -26.96
CA ASP A 391 11.51 -1.50 -28.09
C ASP A 391 10.12 -1.93 -27.66
N LYS A 392 10.05 -2.94 -26.78
CA LYS A 392 8.79 -3.41 -26.22
C LYS A 392 8.11 -2.32 -25.40
N MET A 393 8.83 -1.61 -24.52
CA MET A 393 8.26 -0.51 -23.75
C MET A 393 7.74 0.62 -24.66
N TRP A 394 8.54 1.07 -25.62
CA TRP A 394 8.15 2.15 -26.53
C TRP A 394 6.96 1.77 -27.43
N SER A 395 6.87 0.51 -27.84
CA SER A 395 5.72 0.02 -28.60
C SER A 395 4.39 0.07 -27.82
N MET A 396 4.46 0.11 -26.48
CA MET A 396 3.31 0.16 -25.57
C MET A 396 2.90 1.57 -25.15
N ILE A 397 3.52 2.63 -25.69
CA ILE A 397 3.25 4.02 -25.28
C ILE A 397 2.65 4.78 -26.46
N SER A 398 1.50 5.42 -26.25
CA SER A 398 0.91 6.30 -27.26
C SER A 398 1.70 7.61 -27.41
N PHE A 399 1.66 8.18 -28.61
CA PHE A 399 2.35 9.43 -28.92
C PHE A 399 1.98 10.59 -27.99
N ASP A 400 0.71 10.70 -27.58
CA ASP A 400 0.28 11.72 -26.62
C ASP A 400 0.90 11.52 -25.24
N PHE A 401 1.13 10.28 -24.84
CA PHE A 401 1.76 9.95 -23.57
C PHE A 401 3.29 10.15 -23.62
N ILE A 402 3.93 9.89 -24.75
CA ILE A 402 5.34 10.24 -24.98
C ILE A 402 5.57 11.73 -24.71
N ARG A 403 4.64 12.61 -25.12
CA ARG A 403 4.72 14.05 -24.82
C ARG A 403 4.65 14.35 -23.33
N VAL A 404 3.88 13.58 -22.56
CA VAL A 404 3.85 13.70 -21.08
C VAL A 404 5.21 13.34 -20.51
N ILE A 405 5.79 12.22 -20.94
CA ILE A 405 7.11 11.76 -20.50
C ILE A 405 8.17 12.85 -20.74
N TYR A 406 8.25 13.38 -21.96
CA TYR A 406 9.19 14.47 -22.26
C TYR A 406 8.92 15.75 -21.47
N PHE A 407 7.66 16.10 -21.23
CA PHE A 407 7.32 17.26 -20.41
C PHE A 407 7.80 17.10 -18.97
N TRP A 408 7.65 15.91 -18.39
CA TRP A 408 8.12 15.59 -17.04
C TRP A 408 9.63 15.59 -16.97
N ASP A 409 10.26 14.90 -17.91
CA ASP A 409 11.72 14.81 -17.99
C ASP A 409 12.30 16.23 -18.08
N TYR A 410 11.84 17.04 -19.03
CA TYR A 410 12.27 18.43 -19.18
C TYR A 410 12.06 19.29 -17.92
N ARG A 411 10.92 19.13 -17.24
CA ARG A 411 10.59 19.91 -16.04
C ARG A 411 11.45 19.52 -14.84
N ASN A 412 11.75 18.23 -14.69
CA ASN A 412 12.40 17.67 -13.51
C ASN A 412 13.92 17.50 -13.69
N LEU A 413 14.42 17.61 -14.93
CA LEU A 413 15.81 17.44 -15.33
C LEU A 413 16.81 18.14 -14.39
N LYS A 414 16.49 19.37 -13.99
CA LYS A 414 17.38 20.23 -13.19
C LYS A 414 16.98 20.33 -11.72
N ASP A 415 16.00 19.55 -11.26
CA ASP A 415 15.55 19.62 -9.88
C ASP A 415 16.61 19.00 -8.95
N PRO A 416 17.07 19.71 -7.91
CA PRO A 416 18.02 19.15 -6.95
C PRO A 416 17.46 17.92 -6.21
N ASN A 417 16.13 17.78 -6.12
CA ASN A 417 15.44 16.72 -5.37
C ASN A 417 15.12 15.48 -6.21
N LEU A 418 15.78 15.28 -7.36
CA LEU A 418 15.47 14.18 -8.25
C LEU A 418 15.56 12.78 -7.58
N GLY A 419 16.48 12.61 -6.61
CA GLY A 419 16.56 11.38 -5.82
C GLY A 419 15.32 11.11 -4.96
N THR A 420 14.72 12.16 -4.37
CA THR A 420 13.47 12.02 -3.60
C THR A 420 12.27 11.78 -4.51
N PHE A 421 12.28 12.31 -5.73
CA PHE A 421 11.27 11.98 -6.74
C PHE A 421 11.33 10.50 -7.14
N CYS A 422 12.53 9.94 -7.31
CA CYS A 422 12.70 8.52 -7.56
C CYS A 422 12.20 7.66 -6.39
N GLU A 423 12.57 8.03 -5.16
CA GLU A 423 12.07 7.37 -3.95
C GLU A 423 10.54 7.40 -3.89
N GLN A 424 9.93 8.56 -4.14
CA GLN A 424 8.48 8.74 -4.11
C GLN A 424 7.78 7.92 -5.19
N ALA A 425 8.32 7.89 -6.42
CA ALA A 425 7.77 7.10 -7.52
C ALA A 425 7.75 5.61 -7.19
N PHE A 426 8.86 5.07 -6.67
CA PHE A 426 8.96 3.66 -6.30
C PHE A 426 8.16 3.32 -5.05
N ASN A 427 8.13 4.19 -4.03
CA ASN A 427 7.30 3.94 -2.87
C ASN A 427 5.80 3.96 -3.24
N THR A 428 5.40 4.81 -4.18
CA THR A 428 4.02 4.85 -4.67
C THR A 428 3.70 3.63 -5.54
N SER A 429 4.63 3.19 -6.40
CA SER A 429 4.42 2.02 -7.25
C SER A 429 4.18 0.74 -6.45
N LYS A 430 4.75 0.60 -5.24
CA LYS A 430 4.45 -0.51 -4.29
C LYS A 430 2.95 -0.72 -4.08
N ASN A 431 2.21 0.38 -3.91
CA ASN A 431 0.77 0.34 -3.69
C ASN A 431 0.00 -0.13 -4.94
N CYS A 432 0.65 -0.13 -6.10
CA CYS A 432 0.08 -0.42 -7.39
C CYS A 432 0.46 -1.81 -7.93
N ILE A 433 1.49 -2.48 -7.37
CA ILE A 433 1.93 -3.82 -7.81
C ILE A 433 0.78 -4.84 -7.76
N VAL A 434 -0.19 -4.69 -6.85
CA VAL A 434 -1.39 -5.56 -6.78
C VAL A 434 -2.26 -5.55 -8.03
N TYR A 435 -2.16 -4.51 -8.86
CA TYR A 435 -2.94 -4.37 -10.09
C TYR A 435 -2.16 -4.78 -11.34
N PHE A 436 -0.84 -4.93 -11.24
CA PHE A 436 0.01 -5.27 -12.37
C PHE A 436 -0.33 -6.66 -12.91
N SER A 437 -0.35 -6.78 -14.23
CA SER A 437 -0.29 -8.08 -14.88
C SER A 437 1.09 -8.71 -14.67
N ARG A 438 1.20 -10.03 -14.88
CA ARG A 438 2.49 -10.72 -14.80
C ARG A 438 3.53 -10.15 -15.76
N GLU A 439 3.10 -9.78 -16.98
CA GLU A 439 3.97 -9.18 -17.99
C GLU A 439 4.51 -7.80 -17.54
N GLN A 440 3.62 -6.95 -17.00
CA GLN A 440 4.02 -5.66 -16.42
C GLN A 440 4.98 -5.85 -15.23
N GLY A 441 4.73 -6.85 -14.38
CA GLY A 441 5.62 -7.19 -13.27
C GLY A 441 7.02 -7.60 -13.71
N ILE A 442 7.12 -8.44 -14.74
CA ILE A 442 8.41 -8.86 -15.32
C ILE A 442 9.11 -7.66 -15.96
N MET A 443 8.41 -6.87 -16.77
CA MET A 443 8.98 -5.68 -17.40
C MET A 443 9.54 -4.70 -16.35
N TYR A 444 8.75 -4.40 -15.31
CA TYR A 444 9.18 -3.52 -14.22
C TYR A 444 10.40 -4.08 -13.48
N PHE A 445 10.46 -5.41 -13.26
CA PHE A 445 11.62 -6.09 -12.70
C PHE A 445 12.87 -5.94 -13.59
N GLN A 446 12.75 -6.20 -14.89
CA GLN A 446 13.87 -6.09 -15.83
C GLN A 446 14.44 -4.67 -15.84
N THR A 447 13.57 -3.66 -15.88
CA THR A 447 13.99 -2.25 -15.83
C THR A 447 14.75 -1.92 -14.54
N LEU A 448 14.31 -2.41 -13.38
CA LEU A 448 15.01 -2.19 -12.11
C LEU A 448 16.39 -2.85 -12.08
N VAL A 449 16.54 -4.04 -12.68
CA VAL A 449 17.84 -4.71 -12.81
C VAL A 449 18.79 -3.90 -13.69
N TYR A 450 18.33 -3.41 -14.85
CA TYR A 450 19.16 -2.56 -15.72
C TYR A 450 19.57 -1.25 -15.06
N ILE A 451 18.71 -0.62 -14.26
CA ILE A 451 19.07 0.57 -13.49
C ILE A 451 20.26 0.29 -12.54
N LEU A 452 20.28 -0.87 -11.87
CA LEU A 452 21.39 -1.25 -11.01
C LEU A 452 22.67 -1.55 -11.79
N ILE A 453 22.55 -2.22 -12.96
CA ILE A 453 23.68 -2.44 -13.88
C ILE A 453 24.28 -1.09 -14.29
N ASP A 454 23.43 -0.12 -14.67
CA ASP A 454 23.85 1.21 -15.08
C ASP A 454 24.56 1.96 -13.94
N PHE A 455 24.11 1.81 -12.69
CA PHE A 455 24.83 2.37 -11.54
C PHE A 455 26.22 1.76 -11.36
N ALA A 456 26.34 0.44 -11.42
CA ALA A 456 27.63 -0.25 -11.30
C ALA A 456 28.58 0.18 -12.42
N TRP A 457 28.10 0.20 -13.66
CA TRP A 457 28.88 0.64 -14.81
C TRP A 457 29.31 2.11 -14.73
N ALA A 458 28.40 3.01 -14.34
CA ALA A 458 28.69 4.44 -14.33
C ALA A 458 29.66 4.82 -13.21
N THR A 459 29.65 4.07 -12.11
CA THR A 459 30.61 4.24 -11.01
C THR A 459 31.98 3.63 -11.31
N ASP A 460 32.04 2.51 -12.05
CA ASP A 460 33.30 1.94 -12.54
C ASP A 460 34.03 2.91 -13.48
N LYS A 461 33.29 3.55 -14.41
CA LYS A 461 33.87 4.56 -15.32
C LYS A 461 34.21 5.88 -14.63
N ASN A 462 33.52 6.23 -13.55
CA ASN A 462 33.77 7.46 -12.81
C ASN A 462 33.50 7.28 -11.31
N SER A 463 34.58 7.02 -10.56
CA SER A 463 34.52 6.76 -9.11
C SER A 463 33.95 7.93 -8.30
N GLU A 464 34.02 9.18 -8.80
CA GLU A 464 33.43 10.34 -8.11
C GLU A 464 31.90 10.28 -8.05
N LYS A 465 31.26 9.48 -8.92
CA LYS A 465 29.81 9.30 -8.94
C LYS A 465 29.30 8.43 -7.78
N ILE A 466 30.18 7.68 -7.11
CA ILE A 466 29.82 6.87 -5.93
C ILE A 466 29.24 7.76 -4.83
N ASP A 467 29.81 8.96 -4.62
CA ASP A 467 29.33 9.91 -3.61
C ASP A 467 27.88 10.35 -3.84
N ILE A 468 27.41 10.34 -5.09
CA ILE A 468 26.02 10.65 -5.43
C ILE A 468 25.11 9.52 -4.93
N LEU A 469 25.46 8.26 -5.21
CA LEU A 469 24.67 7.10 -4.75
C LEU A 469 24.66 6.96 -3.23
N VAL A 470 25.78 7.26 -2.58
CA VAL A 470 25.87 7.22 -1.10
C VAL A 470 24.92 8.26 -0.48
N LYS A 471 24.80 9.45 -1.07
CA LYS A 471 23.84 10.47 -0.63
C LYS A 471 22.40 10.05 -0.89
N GLU A 472 22.15 9.41 -2.03
CA GLU A 472 20.82 8.94 -2.47
C GLU A 472 20.55 7.48 -2.09
N PHE A 473 21.11 7.02 -0.96
CA PHE A 473 20.90 5.64 -0.48
C PHE A 473 19.42 5.25 -0.27
N PRO A 474 18.47 6.14 0.09
CA PRO A 474 17.06 5.77 0.20
C PRO A 474 16.49 5.26 -1.12
N PHE A 475 16.87 5.90 -2.24
CA PHE A 475 16.46 5.48 -3.58
C PHE A 475 17.02 4.10 -3.94
N CYS A 476 18.31 3.85 -3.68
CA CYS A 476 18.92 2.53 -3.88
C CYS A 476 18.20 1.44 -3.09
N ARG A 477 17.82 1.76 -1.85
CA ARG A 477 17.08 0.86 -0.96
C ARG A 477 15.70 0.50 -1.52
N GLN A 478 14.99 1.46 -2.11
CA GLN A 478 13.71 1.21 -2.76
C GLN A 478 13.85 0.24 -3.95
N ILE A 479 14.92 0.34 -4.75
CA ILE A 479 15.14 -0.56 -5.89
C ILE A 479 15.25 -2.02 -5.43
N PHE A 480 16.12 -2.30 -4.44
CA PHE A 480 16.30 -3.65 -3.92
C PHE A 480 15.02 -4.20 -3.29
N GLU A 481 14.33 -3.39 -2.49
CA GLU A 481 13.06 -3.82 -1.88
C GLU A 481 12.02 -4.17 -2.95
N GLN A 482 11.93 -3.38 -4.01
CA GLN A 482 10.99 -3.61 -5.11
C GLN A 482 11.33 -4.86 -5.91
N ILE A 483 12.61 -5.11 -6.21
CA ILE A 483 13.05 -6.35 -6.84
C ILE A 483 12.58 -7.55 -6.03
N GLY A 484 12.78 -7.54 -4.71
CA GLY A 484 12.31 -8.61 -3.82
C GLY A 484 10.80 -8.84 -3.91
N ILE A 485 10.01 -7.76 -3.80
CA ILE A 485 8.53 -7.83 -3.87
C ILE A 485 8.06 -8.41 -5.21
N LEU A 486 8.68 -8.00 -6.33
CA LEU A 486 8.29 -8.45 -7.67
C LEU A 486 8.59 -9.93 -7.88
N ILE A 487 9.77 -10.39 -7.44
CA ILE A 487 10.16 -11.80 -7.54
C ILE A 487 9.16 -12.67 -6.77
N GLU A 488 8.89 -12.34 -5.50
CA GLU A 488 7.99 -13.14 -4.66
C GLU A 488 6.56 -13.11 -5.17
N LYS A 489 6.07 -11.96 -5.64
CA LYS A 489 4.69 -11.83 -6.07
C LYS A 489 4.42 -12.51 -7.42
N PHE A 490 5.29 -12.28 -8.40
CA PHE A 490 5.09 -12.79 -9.76
C PHE A 490 5.75 -14.16 -9.99
N GLN A 491 6.47 -14.66 -8.97
CA GLN A 491 7.22 -15.92 -9.03
C GLN A 491 8.12 -15.91 -10.28
N ILE A 492 8.92 -14.85 -10.41
CA ILE A 492 9.80 -14.64 -11.55
C ILE A 492 10.89 -15.72 -11.52
N THR A 493 11.14 -16.36 -12.65
CA THR A 493 12.12 -17.44 -12.79
C THR A 493 13.03 -17.20 -13.99
N LEU A 494 14.08 -18.01 -14.11
CA LEU A 494 15.00 -18.01 -15.26
C LEU A 494 14.30 -18.20 -16.62
N LYS A 495 13.12 -18.83 -16.65
CA LYS A 495 12.35 -19.05 -17.88
C LYS A 495 11.63 -17.78 -18.36
N ASP A 496 11.48 -16.80 -17.48
CA ASP A 496 10.71 -15.59 -17.77
C ASP A 496 11.56 -14.51 -18.40
N CYS A 497 12.78 -14.30 -17.90
CA CYS A 497 13.69 -13.30 -18.43
C CYS A 497 15.16 -13.58 -18.04
N ILE A 498 16.10 -13.16 -18.89
CA ILE A 498 17.54 -13.40 -18.72
C ILE A 498 18.11 -12.61 -17.52
N GLU A 499 17.47 -11.49 -17.17
CA GLU A 499 17.90 -10.58 -16.12
C GLU A 499 17.92 -11.23 -14.74
N THR A 500 17.15 -12.31 -14.55
CA THR A 500 17.22 -13.14 -13.34
C THR A 500 18.63 -13.67 -13.08
N THR A 501 19.41 -13.96 -14.12
CA THR A 501 20.80 -14.43 -13.99
C THR A 501 21.74 -13.35 -13.46
N TYR A 502 21.45 -12.09 -13.75
CA TYR A 502 22.28 -10.95 -13.35
C TYR A 502 21.99 -10.48 -11.92
N VAL A 503 20.84 -10.81 -11.34
CA VAL A 503 20.42 -10.30 -10.01
C VAL A 503 21.48 -10.49 -8.94
N ILE A 504 22.05 -11.69 -8.84
CA ILE A 504 23.08 -11.97 -7.82
C ILE A 504 24.34 -11.18 -8.15
N ASN A 505 24.87 -11.27 -9.37
CA ASN A 505 26.08 -10.55 -9.79
C ASN A 505 26.00 -9.05 -9.51
N VAL A 506 24.91 -8.42 -9.94
CA VAL A 506 24.66 -6.99 -9.75
C VAL A 506 24.60 -6.62 -8.27
N CYS A 507 24.04 -7.48 -7.41
CA CYS A 507 24.06 -7.25 -5.96
C CYS A 507 25.49 -7.28 -5.40
N PHE A 508 26.35 -8.19 -5.87
CA PHE A 508 27.77 -8.25 -5.46
C PHE A 508 28.55 -7.04 -5.96
N ASP A 509 28.43 -6.72 -7.24
CA ASP A 509 29.09 -5.58 -7.86
C ASP A 509 28.71 -4.30 -7.14
N PHE A 510 27.42 -4.11 -6.88
CA PHE A 510 26.92 -2.96 -6.14
C PHE A 510 27.50 -2.90 -4.71
N MET A 511 27.52 -4.01 -3.97
CA MET A 511 28.13 -4.06 -2.63
C MET A 511 29.65 -3.82 -2.62
N ALA A 512 30.34 -4.11 -3.73
CA ALA A 512 31.78 -3.91 -3.87
C ALA A 512 32.17 -2.45 -4.13
N LEU A 513 31.23 -1.61 -4.58
CA LEU A 513 31.50 -0.20 -4.92
C LEU A 513 32.01 0.63 -3.74
N THR A 514 31.43 0.46 -2.55
CA THR A 514 31.74 1.28 -1.38
C THR A 514 31.24 0.67 -0.06
N GLU A 515 31.59 1.29 1.06
CA GLU A 515 31.00 0.97 2.36
C GLU A 515 29.59 1.57 2.47
N TRP A 516 28.59 0.74 2.18
CA TRP A 516 27.19 1.15 2.21
C TRP A 516 26.61 1.31 3.62
N ASN A 517 25.56 2.13 3.70
CA ASN A 517 24.69 2.18 4.86
C ASN A 517 24.16 0.77 5.20
N PRO A 518 24.16 0.33 6.47
CA PRO A 518 23.68 -1.00 6.87
C PRO A 518 22.28 -1.35 6.34
N ALA A 519 21.40 -0.35 6.18
CA ALA A 519 20.06 -0.55 5.64
C ALA A 519 20.06 -1.02 4.18
N VAL A 520 20.97 -0.50 3.34
CA VAL A 520 21.12 -0.93 1.95
C VAL A 520 21.68 -2.35 1.90
N ILE A 521 22.72 -2.62 2.71
CA ILE A 521 23.31 -3.97 2.82
C ILE A 521 22.25 -5.01 3.20
N VAL A 522 21.39 -4.69 4.18
CA VAL A 522 20.27 -5.56 4.60
C VAL A 522 19.34 -5.89 3.43
N ASP A 523 18.92 -4.89 2.66
CA ASP A 523 17.95 -5.12 1.57
C ASP A 523 18.61 -5.80 0.36
N THR A 524 19.88 -5.54 0.07
CA THR A 524 20.65 -6.28 -0.94
C THR A 524 20.82 -7.77 -0.57
N ILE A 525 21.18 -8.09 0.68
CA ILE A 525 21.32 -9.49 1.11
C ILE A 525 19.95 -10.21 1.09
N LYS A 526 18.84 -9.53 1.42
CA LYS A 526 17.50 -10.12 1.25
C LYS A 526 17.20 -10.46 -0.19
N VAL A 527 17.53 -9.58 -1.15
CA VAL A 527 17.36 -9.89 -2.59
C VAL A 527 18.19 -11.10 -2.98
N ILE A 528 19.44 -11.21 -2.52
CA ILE A 528 20.26 -12.42 -2.74
C ILE A 528 19.57 -13.67 -2.16
N ASN A 529 19.04 -13.59 -0.94
CA ASN A 529 18.30 -14.69 -0.32
C ASN A 529 17.10 -15.14 -1.18
N ILE A 530 16.32 -14.18 -1.65
CA ILE A 530 15.14 -14.40 -2.50
C ILE A 530 15.56 -15.02 -3.84
N ALA A 531 16.63 -14.52 -4.47
CA ALA A 531 17.14 -15.03 -5.74
C ALA A 531 17.65 -16.49 -5.63
N ILE A 532 18.34 -16.82 -4.52
CA ILE A 532 18.76 -18.19 -4.20
C ILE A 532 17.54 -19.09 -3.99
N ALA A 533 16.55 -18.62 -3.22
CA ALA A 533 15.32 -19.37 -2.96
C ALA A 533 14.53 -19.70 -4.25
N HIS A 534 14.64 -18.85 -5.28
CA HIS A 534 14.00 -19.01 -6.58
C HIS A 534 14.91 -19.64 -7.66
N TYR A 535 16.09 -20.16 -7.31
CA TYR A 535 17.03 -20.81 -8.25
C TYR A 535 17.39 -19.94 -9.46
N MET A 536 17.57 -18.63 -9.25
CA MET A 536 17.79 -17.68 -10.35
C MET A 536 19.19 -17.78 -10.97
N ALA A 537 20.16 -18.36 -10.26
CA ALA A 537 21.48 -18.61 -10.82
C ALA A 537 21.48 -19.90 -11.68
N PRO A 538 21.97 -19.86 -12.93
CA PRO A 538 22.00 -21.03 -13.82
C PRO A 538 22.64 -22.28 -13.20
N ASN A 539 23.68 -22.08 -12.39
CA ASN A 539 24.44 -23.17 -11.77
C ASN A 539 23.74 -23.76 -10.54
N MET A 540 22.84 -23.00 -9.88
CA MET A 540 21.97 -23.54 -8.82
C MET A 540 20.81 -24.36 -9.39
N ALA A 541 20.37 -24.02 -10.60
CA ALA A 541 19.34 -24.73 -11.35
C ALA A 541 19.86 -26.05 -11.95
N LEU A 542 21.11 -26.05 -12.43
CA LEU A 542 21.67 -27.18 -13.17
C LEU A 542 22.56 -28.11 -12.34
N LEU A 543 22.99 -27.73 -11.12
CA LEU A 543 23.92 -28.53 -10.28
C LEU A 543 25.09 -29.13 -11.09
N VAL A 544 25.56 -28.43 -12.13
CA VAL A 544 26.72 -28.85 -12.92
C VAL A 544 27.93 -28.28 -12.22
N GLU A 545 28.67 -29.15 -11.52
CA GLU A 545 29.83 -28.81 -10.68
C GLU A 545 31.05 -28.25 -11.46
N ASP A 546 31.00 -28.16 -12.79
CA ASP A 546 32.20 -27.95 -13.62
C ASP A 546 32.32 -26.55 -14.27
N ALA A 547 31.38 -25.63 -14.06
CA ALA A 547 31.53 -24.24 -14.53
C ALA A 547 31.87 -23.32 -13.35
N PRO A 548 33.12 -22.80 -13.22
CA PRO A 548 33.49 -21.89 -12.15
C PRO A 548 32.77 -20.55 -12.34
N ASP A 549 31.65 -20.36 -11.65
CA ASP A 549 31.02 -19.07 -11.51
C ASP A 549 31.68 -18.31 -10.35
N PRO A 550 32.41 -17.22 -10.63
CA PRO A 550 33.12 -16.46 -9.61
C PRO A 550 32.17 -15.89 -8.54
N THR A 551 30.89 -15.67 -8.85
CA THR A 551 29.94 -15.02 -7.94
C THR A 551 29.35 -15.97 -6.90
N ILE A 552 29.06 -17.22 -7.28
CA ILE A 552 28.61 -18.24 -6.31
C ILE A 552 29.76 -18.62 -5.38
N ASN A 553 30.99 -18.69 -5.91
CA ASN A 553 32.18 -18.97 -5.11
C ASN A 553 32.50 -17.83 -4.13
N SER A 554 32.18 -16.58 -4.48
CA SER A 554 32.38 -15.41 -3.61
C SER A 554 31.27 -15.21 -2.56
N LEU A 555 30.14 -15.93 -2.67
CA LEU A 555 29.04 -15.87 -1.71
C LEU A 555 29.42 -16.33 -0.30
N GLY A 556 30.18 -17.42 -0.17
CA GLY A 556 30.68 -17.89 1.13
C GLY A 556 31.53 -16.83 1.85
N PRO A 557 32.60 -16.31 1.22
CA PRO A 557 33.41 -15.22 1.77
C PRO A 557 32.63 -13.95 2.09
N LEU A 558 31.69 -13.54 1.23
CA LEU A 558 30.83 -12.38 1.48
C LEU A 558 29.98 -12.58 2.74
N LEU A 559 29.25 -13.70 2.84
CA LEU A 559 28.39 -13.98 4.00
C LEU A 559 29.20 -14.04 5.29
N TYR A 560 30.38 -14.67 5.26
CA TYR A 560 31.30 -14.69 6.39
C TYR A 560 31.68 -13.26 6.82
N SER A 561 32.05 -12.38 5.87
CA SER A 561 32.36 -10.99 6.20
C SER A 561 31.17 -10.24 6.82
N LYS A 562 29.93 -10.51 6.39
CA LYS A 562 28.72 -9.84 6.89
C LYS A 562 28.26 -10.37 8.26
N LEU A 563 28.56 -11.63 8.61
CA LEU A 563 28.36 -12.15 9.97
C LEU A 563 29.23 -11.43 11.02
N LEU A 564 30.39 -10.92 10.61
CA LEU A 564 31.30 -10.16 11.46
C LEU A 564 30.93 -8.66 11.55
N HIS A 565 29.90 -8.21 10.83
CA HIS A 565 29.50 -6.81 10.79
C HIS A 565 29.01 -6.31 12.16
N LYS A 566 29.16 -5.02 12.49
CA LYS A 566 28.76 -4.49 13.82
C LYS A 566 27.25 -4.43 14.03
N ASP A 567 26.49 -4.18 12.96
CA ASP A 567 25.02 -4.08 13.01
C ASP A 567 24.36 -5.48 13.12
N PRO A 568 23.52 -5.73 14.15
CA PRO A 568 22.84 -7.02 14.33
C PRO A 568 21.87 -7.37 13.19
N LYS A 569 21.27 -6.37 12.52
CA LYS A 569 20.34 -6.64 11.41
C LYS A 569 21.06 -7.25 10.20
N VAL A 570 22.26 -6.77 9.90
CA VAL A 570 23.11 -7.33 8.83
C VAL A 570 23.48 -8.77 9.14
N LYS A 571 23.83 -9.08 10.39
CA LYS A 571 24.13 -10.45 10.82
C LYS A 571 22.94 -11.39 10.64
N ASN A 572 21.76 -10.96 11.08
CA ASN A 572 20.55 -11.78 11.01
C ASN A 572 20.21 -12.15 9.56
N VAL A 573 20.27 -11.19 8.64
CA VAL A 573 19.96 -11.48 7.23
C VAL A 573 21.04 -12.35 6.57
N ALA A 574 22.31 -12.20 6.92
CA ALA A 574 23.36 -13.12 6.48
C ALA A 574 23.13 -14.56 6.99
N LEU A 575 22.67 -14.72 8.24
CA LEU A 575 22.27 -16.02 8.78
C LEU A 575 21.06 -16.60 8.05
N GLU A 576 20.06 -15.77 7.69
CA GLU A 576 18.91 -16.20 6.91
C GLU A 576 19.33 -16.81 5.56
N VAL A 577 20.27 -16.19 4.85
CA VAL A 577 20.80 -16.77 3.59
C VAL A 577 21.44 -18.13 3.83
N ILE A 578 22.27 -18.28 4.86
CA ILE A 578 22.91 -19.56 5.21
C ILE A 578 21.86 -20.62 5.51
N VAL A 579 20.82 -20.27 6.26
CA VAL A 579 19.70 -21.18 6.56
C VAL A 579 18.96 -21.58 5.29
N THR A 580 18.69 -20.64 4.39
CA THR A 580 18.04 -20.92 3.09
C THR A 580 18.90 -21.88 2.26
N THR A 581 20.19 -21.61 2.10
CA THR A 581 21.12 -22.46 1.35
C THR A 581 21.23 -23.87 1.97
N ALA A 582 21.37 -23.96 3.29
CA ALA A 582 21.40 -25.24 4.00
C ALA A 582 20.09 -26.02 3.84
N THR A 583 18.95 -25.33 3.87
CA THR A 583 17.63 -25.93 3.67
C THR A 583 17.45 -26.45 2.25
N ILE A 584 17.92 -25.72 1.24
CA ILE A 584 17.90 -26.15 -0.17
C ILE A 584 18.78 -27.38 -0.36
N SER A 585 20.01 -27.35 0.18
CA SER A 585 20.94 -28.49 0.15
C SER A 585 20.33 -29.74 0.80
N ASN A 586 19.67 -29.59 1.95
CA ASN A 586 19.02 -30.70 2.66
C ASN A 586 17.76 -31.24 1.95
N LYS A 587 17.13 -30.45 1.06
CA LYS A 587 15.88 -30.86 0.39
C LYS A 587 16.09 -31.80 -0.80
N SER A 588 17.32 -31.97 -1.31
CA SER A 588 17.83 -32.99 -2.27
C SER A 588 16.86 -33.60 -3.31
N LYS A 589 15.84 -32.86 -3.72
CA LYS A 589 14.94 -33.14 -4.83
C LYS A 589 14.76 -31.80 -5.53
N LEU A 590 15.35 -31.69 -6.72
CA LEU A 590 15.10 -30.61 -7.66
C LEU A 590 13.60 -30.25 -7.67
N PRO A 591 13.23 -28.97 -7.56
CA PRO A 591 11.85 -28.55 -7.80
C PRO A 591 11.36 -29.13 -9.14
N ASN A 592 10.09 -29.53 -9.21
CA ASN A 592 9.45 -30.08 -10.43
C ASN A 592 9.57 -29.17 -11.67
N GLN A 593 10.08 -27.94 -11.53
CA GLN A 593 10.32 -26.97 -12.58
C GLN A 593 11.38 -27.39 -13.62
N PHE A 594 12.21 -28.38 -13.30
CA PHE A 594 13.26 -28.92 -14.20
C PHE A 594 12.88 -30.26 -14.87
N ARG A 595 11.69 -30.82 -14.65
CA ARG A 595 11.26 -32.12 -15.22
C ARG A 595 10.87 -32.10 -16.71
N GLY A 596 11.22 -31.05 -17.45
CA GLY A 596 10.89 -30.92 -18.87
C GLY A 596 11.89 -30.07 -19.66
N LEU A 597 13.13 -30.00 -19.20
CA LEU A 597 14.27 -29.59 -20.03
C LEU A 597 14.80 -30.80 -20.80
#